data_AF-A0A352VSQ6-F1
#
_entry.id   AF-A0A352VSQ6-F1
#
_cell.length_a   1.000
_cell.length_b   1.000
_cell.length_c   1.000
_cell.angle_alpha   90.00
_cell.angle_beta   90.00
_cell.angle_gamma   90.00
#
_symmetry.space_group_name_H-M   'P 1'
#
loop_
_entity.id
_entity.type
_entity.pdbx_description
1 polymer ?
#
loop_
_entity_poly.entity_id
_entity_poly.type
_entity_poly.pdbx_seq_one_letter_code
_entity_poly.pdbx_strand_id
1 'polypeptide(L)'
;MQPTNTRNPDYYHKVVDCQWGCPAHTNVPEYIRLIADGKYTESYMLNRESNVFPGILGRTCDRPCEPVCRRTRIEDEPVAICRLKRVAADLRGDIDHLLPKAAETKNGK
;
A
#
# COMPACT_ATOMS: atom_id res chain seq x y z
N MET A 1 27.26 -0.97 -10.14
CA MET A 1 26.12 -0.08 -9.78
C MET A 1 26.51 1.34 -10.10
N GLN A 2 25.66 2.12 -10.76
CA GLN A 2 25.91 3.56 -10.91
C GLN A 2 25.60 4.29 -9.59
N PRO A 3 26.38 5.31 -9.20
CA PRO A 3 26.10 6.12 -8.02
C PRO A 3 24.77 6.85 -8.12
N THR A 4 24.11 7.00 -6.96
CA THR A 4 22.90 7.79 -6.79
C THR A 4 23.09 9.24 -7.24
N ASN A 5 22.30 9.70 -8.22
CA ASN A 5 22.28 11.11 -8.62
C ASN A 5 21.36 11.93 -7.70
N THR A 6 21.94 12.58 -6.70
CA THR A 6 21.24 13.41 -5.72
C THR A 6 20.71 14.75 -6.28
N ARG A 7 21.09 15.12 -7.52
CA ARG A 7 20.67 16.38 -8.16
C ARG A 7 19.33 16.29 -8.88
N ASN A 8 18.80 15.08 -9.13
CA ASN A 8 17.49 14.88 -9.74
C ASN A 8 16.45 14.56 -8.64
N PRO A 9 15.44 15.43 -8.40
CA PRO A 9 14.35 15.15 -7.45
C PRO A 9 13.64 13.82 -7.70
N ASP A 10 13.46 13.43 -8.97
CA ASP A 10 12.80 12.18 -9.36
C ASP A 10 13.51 10.93 -8.82
N TYR A 11 14.83 11.05 -8.57
CA TYR A 11 15.59 9.97 -7.95
C TYR A 11 15.01 9.61 -6.59
N TYR A 12 14.63 10.60 -5.77
CA TYR A 12 14.09 10.38 -4.43
C TYR A 12 12.69 9.73 -4.47
N HIS A 13 11.90 10.03 -5.51
CA HIS A 13 10.59 9.42 -5.71
C HIS A 13 10.68 7.93 -6.11
N LYS A 14 11.77 7.53 -6.78
CA LYS A 14 12.05 6.12 -7.16
C LYS A 14 12.76 5.31 -6.06
N VAL A 15 12.98 5.86 -4.86
CA VAL A 15 13.70 5.15 -3.79
C VAL A 15 12.90 3.95 -3.25
N VAL A 16 11.60 3.86 -3.50
CA VAL A 16 10.77 2.73 -3.08
C VAL A 16 10.12 2.09 -4.30
N ASP A 17 10.81 1.12 -4.90
CA ASP A 17 10.41 0.52 -6.19
C ASP A 17 8.98 -0.08 -6.14
N CYS A 18 8.59 -0.71 -5.05
CA CYS A 18 7.25 -1.29 -4.89
C CYS A 18 6.13 -0.23 -4.77
N GLN A 19 6.42 0.93 -4.16
CA GLN A 19 5.48 2.06 -4.10
C GLN A 19 5.40 2.76 -5.45
N TRP A 20 6.53 2.90 -6.14
CA TRP A 20 6.58 3.46 -7.49
C TRP A 20 5.87 2.59 -8.52
N GLY A 21 6.03 1.26 -8.44
CA GLY A 21 5.35 0.31 -9.32
C GLY A 21 3.86 0.15 -9.05
N CYS A 22 3.34 0.69 -7.94
CA CYS A 22 1.91 0.69 -7.68
C CYS A 22 1.25 1.91 -8.33
N PRO A 23 0.23 1.75 -9.20
CA PRO A 23 -0.47 2.88 -9.82
C PRO A 23 -1.12 3.84 -8.81
N ALA A 24 -1.47 3.34 -7.63
CA ALA A 24 -2.05 4.13 -6.55
C ALA A 24 -0.99 4.76 -5.63
N HIS A 25 0.30 4.51 -5.86
CA HIS A 25 1.40 4.97 -5.01
C HIS A 25 1.24 4.65 -3.52
N THR A 26 0.59 3.54 -3.20
CA THR A 26 0.41 3.04 -1.83
C THR A 26 1.74 2.92 -1.10
N ASN A 27 1.79 3.36 0.16
CA ASN A 27 2.96 3.22 1.01
C ASN A 27 3.18 1.76 1.45
N VAL A 28 3.76 0.96 0.55
CA VAL A 28 3.99 -0.48 0.74
C VAL A 28 4.83 -0.80 1.98
N PRO A 29 5.99 -0.14 2.19
CA PRO A 29 6.84 -0.45 3.34
C PRO A 29 6.14 -0.21 4.68
N GLU A 30 5.36 0.87 4.80
CA GLU A 30 4.73 1.25 6.06
C GLU A 30 3.58 0.31 6.42
N TYR A 31 2.68 -0.03 5.48
CA TYR A 31 1.59 -0.93 5.82
C TYR A 31 2.10 -2.35 6.15
N ILE A 32 3.22 -2.78 5.55
CA ILE A 32 3.85 -4.08 5.87
C ILE A 32 4.43 -4.06 7.28
N ARG A 33 5.04 -2.94 7.71
CA ARG A 33 5.50 -2.78 9.10
C ARG A 33 4.34 -2.83 10.08
N LEU A 34 3.22 -2.15 9.78
CA LEU A 34 2.03 -2.21 10.60
C LEU A 34 1.47 -3.64 10.72
N ILE A 35 1.49 -4.42 9.63
CA ILE A 35 1.12 -5.85 9.66
C ILE A 35 2.07 -6.65 10.55
N ALA A 36 3.39 -6.40 10.46
CA ALA A 36 4.39 -7.08 11.28
C ALA A 36 4.19 -6.77 12.79
N ASP A 37 3.74 -5.56 13.12
CA ASP A 37 3.40 -5.14 14.48
C ASP A 37 2.01 -5.63 14.95
N GLY A 38 1.27 -6.38 14.12
CA GLY A 38 -0.11 -6.82 14.42
C GLY A 38 -1.17 -5.72 14.33
N LYS A 39 -0.81 -4.53 13.85
CA LYS A 39 -1.68 -3.34 13.69
C LYS A 39 -2.44 -3.40 12.36
N TYR A 40 -3.31 -4.40 12.22
CA TYR A 40 -4.03 -4.66 10.97
C TYR A 40 -5.00 -3.54 10.58
N THR A 41 -5.68 -2.94 11.56
CA THR A 41 -6.64 -1.85 11.32
C THR A 41 -5.94 -0.60 10.79
N GLU A 42 -4.82 -0.22 11.39
CA GLU A 42 -4.00 0.91 10.97
C GLU A 42 -3.39 0.64 9.59
N SER A 43 -2.91 -0.59 9.34
CA SER A 43 -2.43 -1.01 8.03
C SER A 43 -3.53 -0.88 6.96
N TYR A 44 -4.75 -1.29 7.28
CA TYR A 44 -5.90 -1.15 6.40
C TYR A 44 -6.24 0.32 6.12
N MET A 45 -6.25 1.16 7.15
CA MET A 45 -6.54 2.59 7.01
C MET A 45 -5.48 3.33 6.21
N LEU A 46 -4.20 3.01 6.41
CA LEU A 46 -3.10 3.55 5.61
C LEU A 46 -3.25 3.18 4.13
N ASN A 47 -3.59 1.92 3.84
CA ASN A 47 -3.90 1.52 2.46
C ASN A 47 -5.09 2.30 1.89
N ARG A 48 -6.06 2.67 2.73
CA ARG A 48 -7.26 3.41 2.36
C ARG A 48 -6.98 4.86 1.93
N GLU A 49 -5.90 5.46 2.41
CA GLU A 49 -5.48 6.80 2.03
C GLU A 49 -5.17 6.90 0.53
N SER A 50 -4.53 5.87 -0.02
CA SER A 50 -4.20 5.80 -1.44
C SER A 50 -5.30 5.18 -2.30
N ASN A 51 -6.13 4.31 -1.73
CA ASN A 51 -7.21 3.64 -2.45
C ASN A 51 -8.37 3.23 -1.53
N VAL A 52 -9.59 3.64 -1.85
CA VAL A 52 -10.78 3.39 -1.02
C VAL A 52 -11.24 1.91 -0.94
N PHE A 53 -10.71 1.02 -1.78
CA PHE A 53 -11.06 -0.41 -1.85
C PHE A 53 -9.88 -1.37 -1.61
N PRO A 54 -9.15 -1.25 -0.49
CA PRO A 54 -7.95 -2.05 -0.27
C PRO A 54 -8.26 -3.56 -0.10
N GLY A 55 -9.44 -3.90 0.45
CA GLY A 55 -9.87 -5.30 0.58
C GLY A 55 -10.17 -6.00 -0.74
N ILE A 56 -10.71 -5.27 -1.73
CA ILE A 56 -10.94 -5.78 -3.09
C ILE A 56 -9.60 -5.94 -3.80
N LEU A 57 -8.74 -4.91 -3.74
CA LEU A 57 -7.43 -4.97 -4.36
C LEU A 57 -6.53 -6.07 -3.79
N GLY A 58 -6.64 -6.41 -2.51
CA GLY A 58 -5.94 -7.57 -1.94
C GLY A 58 -6.29 -8.92 -2.62
N ARG A 59 -7.41 -8.98 -3.35
CA ARG A 59 -7.92 -10.18 -4.04
C ARG A 59 -7.75 -10.10 -5.56
N THR A 60 -7.95 -8.92 -6.15
CA THR A 60 -8.02 -8.75 -7.61
C THR A 60 -6.84 -8.03 -8.23
N CYS A 61 -5.90 -7.49 -7.43
CA CYS A 61 -4.78 -6.72 -7.98
C CYS A 61 -3.84 -7.61 -8.83
N ASP A 62 -3.42 -7.08 -9.98
CA ASP A 62 -2.44 -7.67 -10.90
C ASP A 62 -1.00 -7.64 -10.37
N ARG A 63 -0.78 -7.02 -9.22
CA ARG A 63 0.49 -6.99 -8.47
C ARG A 63 1.69 -6.40 -9.24
N PRO A 64 1.56 -5.25 -9.90
CA PRO A 64 2.69 -4.62 -10.60
C PRO A 64 3.86 -4.23 -9.67
N CYS A 65 3.60 -4.15 -8.36
CA CYS A 65 4.59 -3.86 -7.33
C CYS A 65 5.48 -5.04 -6.92
N GLU A 66 5.07 -6.30 -7.18
CA GLU A 66 5.85 -7.49 -6.78
C GLU A 66 7.06 -7.73 -7.69
N PRO A 67 6.97 -7.65 -9.04
CA PRO A 67 8.13 -7.82 -9.93
C PRO A 67 9.26 -6.80 -9.71
N VAL A 68 8.91 -5.60 -9.26
CA VAL A 68 9.87 -4.51 -8.99
C VAL A 68 10.37 -4.49 -7.54
N CYS A 69 9.95 -5.45 -6.71
CA CYS A 69 10.32 -5.50 -5.30
C CYS A 69 11.83 -5.61 -5.13
N ARG A 70 12.46 -4.76 -4.31
CA ARG A 70 13.92 -4.81 -4.08
C ARG A 70 14.45 -6.14 -3.55
N ARG A 71 13.60 -6.95 -2.92
CA ARG A 71 13.95 -8.29 -2.43
C ARG A 71 14.44 -9.20 -3.57
N THR A 72 13.92 -9.02 -4.79
CA THR A 72 14.31 -9.81 -5.97
C THR A 72 15.76 -9.58 -6.43
N ARG A 73 16.45 -8.58 -5.85
CA ARG A 73 17.87 -8.32 -6.13
C ARG A 73 18.81 -9.24 -5.34
N ILE A 74 18.31 -9.89 -4.31
CA ILE A 74 19.08 -10.73 -3.37
C ILE A 74 18.51 -12.15 -3.35
N GLU A 75 17.19 -12.27 -3.37
CA GLU A 75 16.43 -13.53 -3.35
C GLU A 75 15.67 -13.70 -4.67
N ASP A 76 15.24 -14.93 -4.99
CA ASP A 76 14.44 -15.19 -6.19
C ASP A 76 12.96 -14.74 -6.05
N GLU A 77 12.44 -14.70 -4.82
CA GLU A 77 11.03 -14.42 -4.57
C GLU A 77 10.77 -13.00 -4.03
N PRO A 78 9.81 -12.25 -4.61
CA PRO A 78 9.39 -10.97 -4.08
C PRO A 78 8.59 -11.14 -2.78
N VAL A 79 8.42 -10.05 -2.04
CA VAL A 79 7.45 -10.03 -0.94
C VAL A 79 6.05 -10.20 -1.53
N ALA A 80 5.20 -11.03 -0.91
CA ALA A 80 3.80 -11.22 -1.29
C ALA A 80 2.92 -10.01 -0.87
N ILE A 81 3.24 -8.84 -1.42
CA ILE A 81 2.68 -7.52 -1.12
C ILE A 81 1.14 -7.53 -1.23
N CYS A 82 0.59 -8.15 -2.28
CA CYS A 82 -0.86 -8.22 -2.47
C CYS A 82 -1.55 -9.11 -1.44
N ARG A 83 -0.92 -10.24 -1.07
CA ARG A 83 -1.46 -11.15 -0.05
C ARG A 83 -1.47 -10.48 1.32
N LEU A 84 -0.41 -9.73 1.65
CA LEU A 84 -0.35 -8.94 2.88
C LEU A 84 -1.45 -7.87 2.94
N LYS A 85 -1.72 -7.20 1.82
CA LYS A 85 -2.85 -6.26 1.71
C LYS A 85 -4.20 -6.95 2.01
N ARG A 86 -4.39 -8.17 1.50
CA ARG A 86 -5.56 -8.99 1.84
C ARG A 86 -5.61 -9.32 3.33
N VAL A 87 -4.50 -9.72 3.95
CA VAL A 87 -4.44 -10.03 5.39
C VAL A 87 -4.85 -8.81 6.23
N ALA A 88 -4.34 -7.61 5.91
CA ALA A 88 -4.74 -6.39 6.60
C ALA A 88 -6.25 -6.14 6.49
N ALA A 89 -6.85 -6.40 5.33
CA ALA A 89 -8.30 -6.27 5.16
C ALA A 89 -9.10 -7.36 5.88
N ASP A 90 -8.62 -8.60 5.91
CA ASP A 90 -9.33 -9.73 6.49
C ASP A 90 -9.26 -9.72 8.04
N LEU A 91 -8.19 -9.17 8.61
CA LEU A 91 -7.94 -9.12 10.06
C LEU A 91 -8.18 -7.74 10.71
N ARG A 92 -8.61 -6.73 9.95
CA ARG A 92 -8.94 -5.41 10.52
C ARG A 92 -10.10 -5.53 11.52
N GLY A 93 -10.08 -4.69 12.55
CA GLY A 93 -11.21 -4.48 13.43
C GLY A 93 -12.33 -3.66 12.79
N ASP A 94 -13.29 -3.25 13.60
CA ASP A 94 -14.29 -2.27 13.17
C ASP A 94 -13.60 -0.94 12.80
N ILE A 95 -14.05 -0.35 11.68
CA ILE A 95 -13.52 0.89 11.13
C ILE A 95 -14.60 1.95 10.92
N ASP A 96 -15.87 1.66 11.21
CA ASP A 96 -16.97 2.58 10.89
C ASP A 96 -16.78 3.96 11.56
N HIS A 97 -16.19 3.97 12.75
CA HIS A 97 -15.84 5.19 13.48
C HIS A 97 -14.67 5.99 12.87
N LEU A 98 -13.86 5.37 12.01
CA LEU A 98 -12.73 5.99 11.29
C LEU A 98 -13.13 6.44 9.87
N LEU A 99 -14.29 6.02 9.38
CA LEU A 99 -14.77 6.39 8.06
C LEU A 99 -15.34 7.81 8.05
N PRO A 100 -15.17 8.55 6.94
CA PRO A 100 -15.79 9.86 6.79
C PRO A 100 -17.30 9.73 6.89
N LYS A 101 -17.92 10.55 7.75
CA LYS A 101 -19.37 10.62 7.88
C LYS A 101 -19.96 11.22 6.61
N ALA A 102 -21.05 10.63 6.12
CA ALA A 102 -21.83 11.24 5.06
C ALA A 102 -22.32 12.62 5.51
N ALA A 103 -22.31 13.59 4.59
CA ALA A 103 -22.84 14.91 4.88
C ALA A 103 -24.32 14.84 5.27
N GLU A 104 -24.71 15.56 6.33
CA GLU A 104 -26.10 15.63 6.79
C GLU A 104 -27.00 16.26 5.72
N THR A 105 -26.52 17.34 5.11
CA THR A 105 -27.17 17.99 3.97
C THR A 105 -26.55 17.47 2.68
N LYS A 106 -27.34 16.72 1.91
CA LYS A 106 -26.91 16.28 0.57
C LYS A 106 -27.04 17.46 -0.39
N ASN A 107 -26.03 17.70 -1.22
CA ASN A 107 -26.02 18.78 -2.23
C ASN A 107 -26.96 18.52 -3.43
N GLY A 108 -27.98 17.66 -3.26
CA GLY A 108 -28.96 17.30 -4.29
C GLY A 108 -28.52 16.13 -5.18
N LYS A 109 -29.42 15.23 -5.58
CA LYS A 109 -30.88 15.29 -5.44
C LYS A 109 -31.40 14.94 -4.06
#